data_AF-A0A1V6KII1-F1
#
_entry.id   AF-A0A1V6KII1-F1
#
_cell.length_a   1.000
_cell.length_b   1.000
_cell.length_c   1.000
_cell.angle_alpha   90.00
_cell.angle_beta   90.00
_cell.angle_gamma   90.00
#
_symmetry.space_group_name_H-M   'P 1'
#
loop_
_entity.id
_entity.type
_entity.pdbx_description
1 polymer ?
#
loop_
_entity_poly.entity_id
_entity_poly.type
_entity_poly.pdbx_seq_one_letter_code
_entity_poly.pdbx_strand_id
1 'polypeptide(L)'
;MSETKILDYNKQEVRDQLLRALRSHTKESTSADLARATGLPLAQINAEMPAISDEYRGRIRVSERGDLLYSFPNGFKSRYKGFGPSLRRLWKTITRGAVKTGKLLFKVWILVTLFGYFFLFLALALIALFASVMMRAGGSSDSNDRRGGGGLGGLWLTTNLFDSMIRLWFYSELFKGPETRYRGTRAKAQRKPLYKAVFSHVFGDGDPNAEWDTILKKAFVAFVQTHKGVITLPEFMAISGLKPEEAEDCITRYMVEFEGSPEVTDNGALYFFFPSLLAKATTVSGAAASTFPIKKLHRFSSNPEKLDRTFRWVNIFNLVFGSYYLWNAINLGTAIIIQTPEGQGLKGGLSFLYSYTVYLFSVLGANQPAVLVGWVLGVAPLAFSLLFFGIPIVRSQRIKRENETIKRENMRRVLYSSVIADPNYFDPQSLQLPANEVRPEKADAVLEETQHLAAWSRGEISPEGKWSFGDIEFIEREAERVRASIEERDYSPQKTVFDTDSPI
;
A
#
# COMPACT_ATOMS: atom_id res chain seq x y z
N MET A 1 39.88 -43.19 17.76
CA MET A 1 38.56 -42.96 17.12
C MET A 1 38.11 -41.59 17.61
N SER A 2 38.22 -40.55 16.78
CA SER A 2 37.69 -39.23 17.19
C SER A 2 36.18 -39.30 17.09
N GLU A 3 35.48 -39.05 18.19
CA GLU A 3 34.02 -38.89 18.17
C GLU A 3 33.68 -37.78 17.17
N THR A 4 33.02 -38.16 16.07
CA THR A 4 32.50 -37.22 15.11
C THR A 4 31.45 -36.38 15.83
N LYS A 5 31.72 -35.09 16.04
CA LYS A 5 30.79 -34.18 16.71
C LYS A 5 29.49 -34.16 15.92
N ILE A 6 28.43 -34.76 16.48
CA ILE A 6 27.12 -34.93 15.83
C ILE A 6 26.51 -33.58 15.40
N LEU A 7 26.94 -32.48 16.02
CA LEU A 7 26.46 -31.12 15.79
C LEU A 7 27.34 -30.28 14.83
N ASP A 8 28.51 -30.77 14.43
CA ASP A 8 29.40 -30.08 13.48
C ASP A 8 29.30 -30.77 12.11
N TYR A 9 28.33 -30.31 11.29
CA TYR A 9 28.01 -30.92 10.00
C TYR A 9 27.76 -29.88 8.91
N ASN A 10 27.97 -30.29 7.66
CA ASN A 10 27.65 -29.45 6.50
C ASN A 10 26.13 -29.37 6.30
N LYS A 11 25.54 -28.26 6.72
CA LYS A 11 24.09 -28.02 6.64
C LYS A 11 23.52 -28.16 5.23
N GLN A 12 24.27 -27.78 4.19
CA GLN A 12 23.79 -27.87 2.80
C GLN A 12 23.71 -29.32 2.34
N GLU A 13 24.71 -30.12 2.67
CA GLU A 13 24.76 -31.53 2.29
C GLU A 13 23.64 -32.34 2.97
N VAL A 14 23.42 -32.10 4.26
CA VAL A 14 22.31 -32.69 5.03
C VAL A 14 20.95 -32.31 4.41
N ARG A 15 20.76 -31.03 4.05
CA ARG A 15 19.53 -30.58 3.38
C ARG A 15 19.33 -31.26 2.02
N ASP A 16 20.38 -31.41 1.22
CA ASP A 16 20.28 -32.05 -0.10
C ASP A 16 19.99 -33.55 -0.01
N GLN A 17 20.49 -34.24 1.03
CA GLN A 17 20.14 -35.63 1.30
C GLN A 17 18.68 -35.77 1.75
N LEU A 18 18.23 -34.92 2.69
CA LEU A 18 16.84 -34.88 3.13
C LEU A 18 15.88 -34.58 1.97
N LEU A 19 16.22 -33.63 1.09
CA LEU A 19 15.41 -33.31 -0.09
C LEU A 19 15.32 -34.47 -1.08
N ARG A 20 16.39 -35.26 -1.24
CA ARG A 20 16.35 -36.46 -2.08
C ARG A 20 15.42 -37.52 -1.49
N ALA A 21 15.51 -37.77 -0.19
CA ALA A 21 14.62 -38.71 0.52
C ALA A 21 13.14 -38.25 0.45
N LEU A 22 12.88 -36.98 0.74
CA LEU A 22 11.55 -36.37 0.67
C LEU A 22 10.96 -36.33 -0.75
N ARG A 23 11.79 -36.29 -1.80
CA ARG A 23 11.31 -36.41 -3.19
C ARG A 23 10.97 -37.85 -3.59
N SER A 24 11.67 -38.83 -3.02
CA SER A 24 11.41 -40.25 -3.28
C SER A 24 10.18 -40.79 -2.56
N HIS A 25 9.73 -40.12 -1.50
CA HIS A 25 8.52 -40.46 -0.76
C HIS A 25 7.45 -39.39 -0.96
N THR A 26 6.34 -39.77 -1.59
CA THR A 26 5.22 -38.86 -1.91
C THR A 26 4.22 -38.68 -0.76
N LYS A 27 4.45 -39.31 0.39
CA LYS A 27 3.58 -39.28 1.58
C LYS A 27 4.26 -38.60 2.78
N GLU A 28 3.44 -38.31 3.80
CA GLU A 28 3.86 -37.81 5.12
C GLU A 28 5.06 -38.62 5.64
N SER A 29 6.10 -37.94 6.13
CA SER A 29 7.34 -38.56 6.59
C SER A 29 7.64 -38.14 8.02
N THR A 30 7.95 -39.11 8.89
CA THR A 30 8.44 -38.83 10.25
C THR A 30 9.96 -38.58 10.25
N SER A 31 10.47 -38.00 11.34
CA SER A 31 11.93 -37.89 11.56
C SER A 31 12.63 -39.25 11.56
N ALA A 32 11.96 -40.31 12.06
CA ALA A 32 12.46 -41.68 12.05
C ALA A 32 12.51 -42.29 10.63
N ASP A 33 11.50 -42.04 9.80
CA ASP A 33 11.49 -42.48 8.39
C ASP A 33 12.60 -41.80 7.60
N LEU A 34 12.83 -40.51 7.86
CA LEU A 34 13.93 -39.75 7.25
C LEU A 34 15.29 -40.27 7.70
N ALA A 35 15.46 -40.62 8.98
CA ALA A 35 16.67 -41.25 9.48
C ALA A 35 16.92 -42.61 8.82
N ARG A 36 15.86 -43.42 8.64
CA ARG A 36 15.93 -44.69 7.91
C ARG A 36 16.34 -44.51 6.45
N ALA A 37 15.82 -43.48 5.77
CA ALA A 37 16.07 -43.26 4.35
C ALA A 37 17.45 -42.64 4.07
N THR A 38 17.95 -41.79 4.98
CA THR A 38 19.18 -41.00 4.78
C THR A 38 20.37 -41.48 5.59
N GLY A 39 20.16 -42.22 6.68
CA GLY A 39 21.19 -42.58 7.65
C GLY A 39 21.63 -41.41 8.55
N LEU A 40 20.93 -40.27 8.51
CA LEU A 40 21.29 -39.07 9.27
C LEU A 40 20.86 -39.16 10.75
N PRO A 41 21.63 -38.59 11.70
CA PRO A 41 21.23 -38.49 13.10
C PRO A 41 19.96 -37.65 13.28
N LEU A 42 19.04 -38.08 14.15
CA LEU A 42 17.77 -37.39 14.42
C LEU A 42 17.95 -35.92 14.80
N ALA A 43 19.01 -35.59 15.54
CA ALA A 43 19.32 -34.20 15.91
C ALA A 43 19.56 -33.30 14.69
N GLN A 44 20.24 -33.80 13.65
CA GLN A 44 20.50 -33.04 12.42
C GLN A 44 19.21 -32.88 11.60
N ILE A 45 18.38 -33.92 11.57
CA ILE A 45 17.09 -33.89 10.88
C ILE A 45 16.18 -32.84 11.54
N ASN A 46 15.99 -32.93 12.85
CA ASN A 46 15.13 -32.00 13.59
C ASN A 46 15.63 -30.55 13.51
N ALA A 47 16.94 -30.33 13.45
CA ALA A 47 17.52 -28.99 13.31
C ALA A 47 17.33 -28.38 11.90
N GLU A 48 17.41 -29.18 10.84
CA GLU A 48 17.35 -28.68 9.45
C GLU A 48 15.94 -28.72 8.84
N MET A 49 15.03 -29.55 9.36
CA MET A 49 13.65 -29.68 8.85
C MET A 49 12.82 -28.37 8.91
N PRO A 50 12.95 -27.50 9.93
CA PRO A 50 12.32 -26.18 9.92
C PRO A 50 12.76 -25.31 8.73
N ALA A 51 14.06 -25.35 8.38
CA ALA A 51 14.59 -24.58 7.26
C ALA A 51 14.13 -25.12 5.90
N ILE A 52 14.04 -26.45 5.75
CA ILE A 52 13.48 -27.10 4.55
C ILE A 52 11.99 -26.76 4.43
N SER A 53 11.26 -26.76 5.54
CA SER A 53 9.84 -26.43 5.58
C SER A 53 9.58 -24.96 5.19
N ASP A 54 10.41 -23.98 5.58
CA ASP A 54 10.29 -22.59 5.10
C ASP A 54 10.59 -22.46 3.59
N GLU A 55 11.63 -23.14 3.09
CA GLU A 55 12.00 -23.03 1.68
C GLU A 55 10.95 -23.64 0.74
N TYR A 56 10.35 -24.77 1.14
CA TYR A 56 9.46 -25.57 0.30
C TYR A 56 8.00 -25.60 0.75
N ARG A 57 7.60 -24.77 1.73
CA ARG A 57 6.23 -24.71 2.28
C ARG A 57 5.75 -26.07 2.79
N GLY A 58 6.53 -26.64 3.69
CA GLY A 58 6.20 -27.88 4.38
C GLY A 58 5.14 -27.64 5.45
N ARG A 59 4.13 -28.51 5.51
CA ARG A 59 3.16 -28.58 6.61
C ARG A 59 3.64 -29.58 7.66
N ILE A 60 3.50 -29.20 8.92
CA ILE A 60 3.85 -30.02 10.08
C ILE A 60 2.54 -30.51 10.71
N ARG A 61 2.44 -31.81 10.94
CA ARG A 61 1.31 -32.48 11.61
C ARG A 61 1.83 -33.26 12.80
N VAL A 62 0.92 -33.61 13.69
CA VAL A 62 1.19 -34.44 14.86
C VAL A 62 0.44 -35.76 14.71
N SER A 63 1.12 -36.87 14.96
CA SER A 63 0.50 -38.20 15.01
C SER A 63 -0.23 -38.41 16.36
N GLU A 64 -1.14 -39.37 16.43
CA GLU A 64 -1.81 -39.75 17.69
C GLU A 64 -0.83 -40.18 18.80
N ARG A 65 0.42 -40.50 18.46
CA ARG A 65 1.49 -40.89 19.39
C ARG A 65 2.42 -39.74 19.76
N GLY A 66 2.18 -38.54 19.22
CA GLY A 66 3.00 -37.35 19.46
C GLY A 66 4.17 -37.16 18.48
N ASP A 67 4.25 -37.95 17.40
CA ASP A 67 5.34 -37.82 16.43
C ASP A 67 5.09 -36.66 15.44
N LEU A 68 6.15 -35.90 15.13
CA LEU A 68 6.10 -34.86 14.09
C LEU A 68 6.10 -35.48 12.69
N LEU A 69 5.06 -35.17 11.92
CA LEU A 69 4.84 -35.60 10.54
C LEU A 69 5.05 -34.42 9.60
N TYR A 70 6.02 -34.54 8.68
CA TYR A 70 6.27 -33.53 7.66
C TYR A 70 5.57 -33.90 6.35
N SER A 71 4.85 -32.95 5.76
CA SER A 71 4.13 -33.14 4.50
C SER A 71 4.32 -31.96 3.54
N PHE A 72 4.51 -32.23 2.26
CA PHE A 72 4.77 -31.21 1.23
C PHE A 72 3.69 -31.26 0.12
N PRO A 73 2.46 -30.79 0.41
CA PRO A 73 1.30 -30.94 -0.49
C PRO A 73 1.48 -30.21 -1.83
N ASN A 74 2.26 -29.13 -1.85
CA ASN A 74 2.49 -28.29 -3.03
C ASN A 74 3.76 -28.69 -3.82
N GLY A 75 4.41 -29.79 -3.42
CA GLY A 75 5.70 -30.25 -3.95
C GLY A 75 6.88 -29.35 -3.59
N PHE A 76 8.04 -29.58 -4.21
CA PHE A 76 9.32 -28.92 -3.87
C PHE A 76 9.60 -27.66 -4.70
N LYS A 77 8.61 -26.76 -4.84
CA LYS A 77 8.81 -25.46 -5.50
C LYS A 77 9.42 -24.47 -4.50
N SER A 78 10.71 -24.16 -4.66
CA SER A 78 11.43 -23.22 -3.76
C SER A 78 10.77 -21.84 -3.78
N ARG A 79 10.50 -21.30 -2.60
CA ARG A 79 10.02 -19.93 -2.39
C ARG A 79 11.05 -18.87 -2.83
N TYR A 80 12.33 -19.20 -2.74
CA TYR A 80 13.44 -18.24 -2.90
C TYR A 80 14.26 -18.43 -4.18
N LYS A 81 14.26 -19.61 -4.79
CA LYS A 81 15.07 -19.94 -5.97
C LYS A 81 14.19 -20.30 -7.18
N GLY A 82 14.43 -19.66 -8.33
CA GLY A 82 13.75 -19.96 -9.61
C GLY A 82 13.64 -18.78 -10.58
N PHE A 83 13.26 -19.07 -11.83
CA PHE A 83 13.13 -18.10 -12.93
C PHE A 83 12.00 -17.07 -12.72
N GLY A 84 10.86 -17.50 -12.17
CA GLY A 84 9.76 -16.59 -11.82
C GLY A 84 10.14 -15.56 -10.74
N PRO A 85 10.66 -16.00 -9.57
CA PRO A 85 11.14 -15.11 -8.52
C PRO A 85 12.26 -14.14 -8.97
N SER A 86 13.17 -14.56 -9.84
CA SER A 86 14.23 -13.69 -10.37
C SER A 86 13.70 -12.65 -11.37
N LEU A 87 12.81 -13.04 -12.28
CA LEU A 87 12.16 -12.12 -13.22
C LEU A 87 11.29 -11.09 -12.50
N ARG A 88 10.56 -11.52 -11.46
CA ARG A 88 9.77 -10.61 -10.62
C ARG A 88 10.66 -9.62 -9.87
N ARG A 89 11.84 -10.03 -9.41
CA ARG A 89 12.83 -9.11 -8.80
C ARG A 89 13.36 -8.10 -9.81
N LEU A 90 13.74 -8.54 -11.01
CA LEU A 90 14.20 -7.67 -12.11
C LEU A 90 13.14 -6.64 -12.49
N TRP A 91 11.90 -7.08 -12.72
CA TRP A 91 10.79 -6.19 -13.08
C TRP A 91 10.45 -5.22 -11.94
N LYS A 92 10.49 -5.67 -10.68
CA LYS A 92 10.32 -4.81 -9.49
C LYS A 92 11.42 -3.76 -9.38
N THR A 93 12.66 -4.08 -9.76
CA THR A 93 13.78 -3.13 -9.76
C THR A 93 13.64 -2.08 -10.87
N ILE A 94 13.30 -2.51 -12.09
CA ILE A 94 13.07 -1.60 -13.23
C ILE A 94 11.91 -0.65 -12.95
N THR A 95 10.77 -1.18 -12.49
CA THR A 95 9.59 -0.36 -12.15
C THR A 95 9.88 0.60 -11.00
N ARG A 96 10.63 0.20 -9.97
CA ARG A 96 11.06 1.12 -8.89
C ARG A 96 11.96 2.24 -9.40
N GLY A 97 12.89 1.94 -10.32
CA GLY A 97 13.77 2.93 -10.93
C GLY A 97 13.02 3.93 -11.81
N ALA A 98 12.14 3.42 -12.69
CA ALA A 98 11.28 4.24 -13.54
C ALA A 98 10.32 5.11 -12.72
N VAL A 99 9.72 4.55 -11.67
CA VAL A 99 8.84 5.30 -10.76
C VAL A 99 9.62 6.37 -10.01
N LYS A 100 10.81 6.11 -9.44
CA LYS A 100 11.56 7.14 -8.70
C LYS A 100 11.98 8.32 -9.58
N THR A 101 12.48 8.04 -10.79
CA THR A 101 12.95 9.07 -11.74
C THR A 101 11.79 9.82 -12.38
N GLY A 102 10.72 9.10 -12.78
CA GLY A 102 9.47 9.69 -13.24
C GLY A 102 8.81 10.56 -12.18
N LYS A 103 8.83 10.14 -10.91
CA LYS A 103 8.21 10.88 -9.78
C LYS A 103 8.84 12.26 -9.54
N LEU A 104 10.07 12.51 -9.95
CA LEU A 104 10.72 13.82 -9.80
C LEU A 104 10.34 14.77 -10.95
N LEU A 105 10.53 14.32 -12.20
CA LEU A 105 10.20 15.10 -13.40
C LEU A 105 8.70 15.42 -13.47
N PHE A 106 7.86 14.47 -13.06
CA PHE A 106 6.41 14.64 -13.08
C PHE A 106 5.89 15.58 -12.00
N LYS A 107 6.61 15.82 -10.89
CA LYS A 107 6.14 16.71 -9.80
C LYS A 107 6.07 18.17 -10.24
N VAL A 108 7.08 18.63 -10.97
CA VAL A 108 7.12 20.01 -11.47
C VAL A 108 6.22 20.12 -12.71
N TRP A 109 6.30 19.13 -13.61
CA TRP A 109 5.49 19.11 -14.82
C TRP A 109 3.98 19.08 -14.53
N ILE A 110 3.49 18.25 -13.60
CA ILE A 110 2.06 18.16 -13.30
C ILE A 110 1.48 19.48 -12.77
N LEU A 111 2.28 20.23 -12.01
CA LEU A 111 1.86 21.52 -11.47
C LEU A 111 1.83 22.58 -12.57
N VAL A 112 2.90 22.64 -13.37
CA VAL A 112 3.03 23.57 -14.50
C VAL A 112 1.93 23.31 -15.53
N THR A 113 1.66 22.06 -15.87
CA THR A 113 0.62 21.72 -16.84
C THR A 113 -0.77 21.94 -16.25
N LEU A 114 -1.06 21.49 -15.03
CA LEU A 114 -2.39 21.64 -14.44
C LEU A 114 -2.78 23.12 -14.26
N PHE A 115 -1.94 23.92 -13.63
CA PHE A 115 -2.26 25.31 -13.34
C PHE A 115 -1.84 26.26 -14.46
N GLY A 116 -0.74 25.98 -15.16
CA GLY A 116 -0.29 26.81 -16.28
C GLY A 116 -1.29 26.80 -17.43
N TYR A 117 -1.84 25.63 -17.81
CA TYR A 117 -2.90 25.61 -18.82
C TYR A 117 -4.20 26.25 -18.33
N PHE A 118 -4.55 26.07 -17.05
CA PHE A 118 -5.74 26.70 -16.49
C PHE A 118 -5.69 28.23 -16.61
N PHE A 119 -4.58 28.83 -16.18
CA PHE A 119 -4.39 30.27 -16.27
C PHE A 119 -4.22 30.74 -17.71
N LEU A 120 -3.54 29.96 -18.56
CA LEU A 120 -3.40 30.27 -19.99
C LEU A 120 -4.76 30.34 -20.70
N PHE A 121 -5.61 29.33 -20.49
CA PHE A 121 -6.95 29.29 -21.04
C PHE A 121 -7.84 30.39 -20.48
N LEU A 122 -7.75 30.66 -19.18
CA LEU A 122 -8.47 31.77 -18.56
C LEU A 122 -8.04 33.13 -19.15
N ALA A 123 -6.74 33.33 -19.35
CA ALA A 123 -6.22 34.55 -19.97
C ALA A 123 -6.70 34.68 -21.42
N LEU A 124 -6.57 33.65 -22.25
CA LEU A 124 -7.06 33.65 -23.64
C LEU A 124 -8.57 33.92 -23.72
N ALA A 125 -9.35 33.31 -22.83
CA ALA A 125 -10.80 33.52 -22.75
C ALA A 125 -11.15 34.97 -22.39
N LEU A 126 -10.47 35.57 -21.41
CA LEU A 126 -10.68 36.96 -21.03
C LEU A 126 -10.27 37.93 -22.14
N ILE A 127 -9.12 37.72 -22.78
CA ILE A 127 -8.65 38.57 -23.88
C ILE A 127 -9.64 38.50 -25.05
N ALA A 128 -10.06 37.29 -25.44
CA ALA A 128 -11.06 37.13 -26.48
C ALA A 128 -12.39 37.81 -26.08
N LEU A 129 -12.83 37.67 -24.84
CA LEU A 129 -14.05 38.34 -24.36
C LEU A 129 -13.94 39.87 -24.50
N PHE A 130 -12.85 40.48 -24.02
CA PHE A 130 -12.62 41.92 -24.17
C PHE A 130 -12.55 42.36 -25.63
N ALA A 131 -11.83 41.62 -26.48
CA ALA A 131 -11.76 41.89 -27.91
C ALA A 131 -13.15 41.84 -28.57
N SER A 132 -13.99 40.89 -28.16
CA SER A 132 -15.37 40.75 -28.67
C SER A 132 -16.30 41.89 -28.25
N VAL A 133 -16.02 42.57 -27.14
CA VAL A 133 -16.78 43.74 -26.68
C VAL A 133 -16.29 44.99 -27.39
N MET A 134 -14.97 45.18 -27.51
CA MET A 134 -14.36 46.29 -28.25
C MET A 134 -14.80 46.32 -29.72
N MET A 135 -14.83 45.15 -30.38
CA MET A 135 -15.29 45.06 -31.77
C MET A 135 -16.79 45.37 -31.94
N ARG A 136 -17.62 45.22 -30.89
CA ARG A 136 -19.04 45.60 -30.92
C ARG A 136 -19.28 47.07 -30.58
N ALA A 137 -18.36 47.72 -29.87
CA ALA A 137 -18.47 49.12 -29.46
C ALA A 137 -17.97 50.12 -30.52
N GLY A 138 -17.30 49.67 -31.60
CA GLY A 138 -16.74 50.53 -32.65
C GLY A 138 -17.74 51.05 -33.70
N GLY A 139 -19.06 50.94 -33.45
CA GLY A 139 -20.13 51.25 -34.40
C GLY A 139 -20.76 52.64 -34.28
N SER A 140 -20.00 53.67 -33.90
CA SER A 140 -20.47 55.07 -33.99
C SER A 140 -19.31 56.00 -34.32
N SER A 141 -19.26 56.48 -35.56
CA SER A 141 -18.34 57.50 -36.02
C SER A 141 -18.86 58.91 -35.69
N ASP A 142 -18.15 59.66 -34.85
CA ASP A 142 -17.76 61.03 -35.22
C ASP A 142 -16.46 61.48 -34.50
N SER A 143 -15.68 62.25 -35.25
CA SER A 143 -14.43 62.99 -35.02
C SER A 143 -13.99 63.31 -33.56
N ASN A 144 -12.71 63.06 -33.23
CA ASN A 144 -11.59 64.04 -33.33
C ASN A 144 -10.34 63.51 -32.59
N ASP A 145 -9.17 64.01 -33.01
CA ASP A 145 -7.82 63.59 -32.61
C ASP A 145 -7.55 63.44 -31.10
N ARG A 146 -6.86 62.34 -30.73
CA ARG A 146 -5.73 62.34 -29.78
C ARG A 146 -4.96 61.03 -29.82
N ARG A 147 -3.67 61.15 -30.17
CA ARG A 147 -2.61 60.14 -30.05
C ARG A 147 -2.67 59.42 -28.69
N GLY A 148 -2.64 58.09 -28.70
CA GLY A 148 -2.24 57.32 -27.50
C GLY A 148 -2.70 55.86 -27.42
N GLY A 149 -1.98 54.94 -28.07
CA GLY A 149 -1.69 53.63 -27.45
C GLY A 149 -2.76 52.52 -27.46
N GLY A 150 -3.48 52.28 -28.57
CA GLY A 150 -4.48 51.21 -28.68
C GLY A 150 -3.95 49.77 -28.83
N GLY A 151 -2.64 49.54 -28.96
CA GLY A 151 -2.06 48.20 -29.17
C GLY A 151 -1.35 47.58 -27.95
N LEU A 152 -0.99 48.39 -26.95
CA LEU A 152 -0.16 47.98 -25.81
C LEU A 152 -0.90 47.96 -24.46
N GLY A 153 -2.03 48.67 -24.33
CA GLY A 153 -2.81 48.71 -23.08
C GLY A 153 -3.50 47.38 -22.73
N GLY A 154 -3.99 46.65 -23.74
CA GLY A 154 -4.54 45.29 -23.56
C GLY A 154 -3.47 44.26 -23.21
N LEU A 155 -2.27 44.37 -23.79
CA LEU A 155 -1.11 43.54 -23.43
C LEU A 155 -0.60 43.87 -22.01
N TRP A 156 -0.54 45.15 -21.63
CA TRP A 156 -0.08 45.59 -20.30
C TRP A 156 -1.03 45.16 -19.17
N LEU A 157 -2.35 45.30 -19.36
CA LEU A 157 -3.34 44.83 -18.38
C LEU A 157 -3.36 43.31 -18.27
N THR A 158 -3.16 42.58 -19.36
CA THR A 158 -3.13 41.12 -19.34
C THR A 158 -1.85 40.60 -18.71
N THR A 159 -0.69 41.21 -18.98
CA THR A 159 0.54 40.90 -18.25
C THR A 159 0.46 41.27 -16.78
N ASN A 160 -0.20 42.36 -16.39
CA ASN A 160 -0.37 42.73 -14.98
C ASN A 160 -1.42 41.89 -14.25
N LEU A 161 -2.49 41.44 -14.93
CA LEU A 161 -3.46 40.51 -14.37
C LEU A 161 -2.87 39.11 -14.25
N PHE A 162 -2.09 38.68 -15.23
CA PHE A 162 -1.35 37.41 -15.21
C PHE A 162 -0.24 37.44 -14.16
N ASP A 163 0.53 38.53 -14.05
CA ASP A 163 1.54 38.73 -12.99
C ASP A 163 0.90 38.90 -11.62
N SER A 164 -0.25 39.56 -11.49
CA SER A 164 -1.01 39.65 -10.23
C SER A 164 -1.62 38.31 -9.84
N MET A 165 -2.11 37.50 -10.79
CA MET A 165 -2.61 36.14 -10.56
C MET A 165 -1.50 35.20 -10.14
N ILE A 166 -0.35 35.26 -10.82
CA ILE A 166 0.86 34.52 -10.47
C ILE A 166 1.39 35.03 -9.12
N ARG A 167 1.41 36.32 -8.82
CA ARG A 167 1.82 36.84 -7.49
C ARG A 167 0.86 36.42 -6.37
N LEU A 168 -0.45 36.51 -6.57
CA LEU A 168 -1.46 36.11 -5.58
C LEU A 168 -1.39 34.60 -5.29
N TRP A 169 -1.06 33.78 -6.28
CA TRP A 169 -1.10 32.32 -6.16
C TRP A 169 0.28 31.67 -5.93
N PHE A 170 1.32 32.14 -6.61
CA PHE A 170 2.69 31.63 -6.54
C PHE A 170 3.46 32.20 -5.33
N TYR A 171 3.31 33.50 -4.97
CA TYR A 171 4.07 34.10 -3.85
C TYR A 171 3.41 33.93 -2.47
N SER A 172 2.07 33.88 -2.39
CA SER A 172 1.38 33.82 -1.08
C SER A 172 1.48 32.46 -0.38
N GLU A 173 1.85 31.39 -1.10
CA GLU A 173 2.10 30.05 -0.56
C GLU A 173 3.59 29.63 -0.59
N LEU A 174 4.42 30.12 -1.52
CA LEU A 174 5.86 29.79 -1.58
C LEU A 174 6.76 30.76 -0.79
N PHE A 175 6.35 32.01 -0.53
CA PHE A 175 7.20 33.02 0.11
C PHE A 175 6.44 33.90 1.13
N LYS A 176 5.68 33.29 2.05
CA LYS A 176 5.36 34.01 3.29
C LYS A 176 6.63 34.09 4.14
N GLY A 177 7.15 35.32 4.27
CA GLY A 177 8.26 35.64 5.15
C GLY A 177 7.99 35.28 6.61
N PRO A 178 9.03 35.18 7.45
CA PRO A 178 8.96 34.63 8.81
C PRO A 178 8.02 35.33 9.82
N GLU A 179 7.32 36.39 9.45
CA GLU A 179 6.74 37.35 10.41
C GLU A 179 5.29 37.12 10.83
N THR A 180 4.57 36.14 10.25
CA THR A 180 3.22 35.75 10.76
C THR A 180 3.27 34.52 11.66
N ARG A 181 4.39 34.31 12.37
CA ARG A 181 4.67 33.12 13.19
C ARG A 181 4.06 33.16 14.61
N TYR A 182 3.45 34.27 15.03
CA TYR A 182 2.85 34.40 16.38
C TYR A 182 1.31 34.50 16.36
N ARG A 183 0.62 33.40 16.03
CA ARG A 183 -0.71 33.09 16.59
C ARG A 183 -1.15 31.65 16.23
N GLY A 184 -1.30 30.81 17.26
CA GLY A 184 -2.14 29.61 17.25
C GLY A 184 -1.43 28.25 17.08
N THR A 185 -0.72 27.79 18.11
CA THR A 185 0.10 26.57 18.12
C THR A 185 -0.66 25.23 18.29
N ARG A 186 -1.92 25.12 17.85
CA ARG A 186 -2.65 23.83 17.99
C ARG A 186 -3.54 23.39 16.81
N ALA A 187 -3.61 24.14 15.71
CA ALA A 187 -4.52 23.83 14.59
C ALA A 187 -3.89 23.91 13.18
N LYS A 188 -2.57 23.69 13.04
CA LYS A 188 -1.89 23.71 11.74
C LYS A 188 -1.21 22.37 11.45
N ALA A 189 -2.04 21.34 11.24
CA ALA A 189 -1.59 20.12 10.60
C ALA A 189 -0.96 20.48 9.24
N GLN A 190 0.34 20.22 9.12
CA GLN A 190 1.10 19.98 7.89
C GLN A 190 0.43 20.44 6.57
N ARG A 191 0.49 21.74 6.24
CA ARG A 191 0.17 22.18 4.87
C ARG A 191 1.31 21.72 3.95
N LYS A 192 1.11 20.58 3.28
CA LYS A 192 2.05 20.05 2.28
C LYS A 192 2.20 21.07 1.13
N PRO A 193 3.41 21.24 0.56
CA PRO A 193 3.59 22.03 -0.66
C PRO A 193 2.62 21.57 -1.78
N LEU A 194 2.08 22.49 -2.57
CA LEU A 194 1.06 22.20 -3.59
C LEU A 194 1.45 21.05 -4.54
N TYR A 195 2.71 21.00 -4.99
CA TYR A 195 3.16 19.91 -5.85
C TYR A 195 3.07 18.54 -5.15
N LYS A 196 3.28 18.46 -3.82
CA LYS A 196 3.09 17.22 -3.06
C LYS A 196 1.60 16.89 -2.90
N ALA A 197 0.73 17.91 -2.80
CA ALA A 197 -0.71 17.71 -2.72
C ALA A 197 -1.28 17.20 -4.05
N VAL A 198 -0.95 17.83 -5.19
CA VAL A 198 -1.33 17.35 -6.53
C VAL A 198 -0.74 15.96 -6.78
N PHE A 199 0.51 15.73 -6.37
CA PHE A 199 1.13 14.42 -6.47
C PHE A 199 0.40 13.35 -5.63
N SER A 200 0.03 13.66 -4.39
CA SER A 200 -0.77 12.76 -3.53
C SER A 200 -2.14 12.48 -4.16
N HIS A 201 -2.77 13.50 -4.75
CA HIS A 201 -4.01 13.32 -5.49
C HIS A 201 -3.86 12.32 -6.63
N VAL A 202 -2.79 12.44 -7.44
CA VAL A 202 -2.64 11.61 -8.63
C VAL A 202 -2.09 10.21 -8.32
N PHE A 203 -1.05 10.12 -7.51
CA PHE A 203 -0.31 8.87 -7.26
C PHE A 203 -0.44 8.34 -5.85
N GLY A 204 -0.66 9.20 -4.87
CA GLY A 204 -0.97 8.81 -3.49
C GLY A 204 0.25 8.94 -2.59
N ASP A 205 0.05 8.70 -1.31
CA ASP A 205 1.09 8.83 -0.30
C ASP A 205 1.93 7.55 -0.10
N GLY A 206 1.59 6.47 -0.81
CA GLY A 206 2.25 5.17 -0.71
C GLY A 206 1.48 4.17 0.14
N ASP A 207 2.13 3.06 0.48
CA ASP A 207 1.57 2.02 1.33
C ASP A 207 1.73 2.39 2.81
N PRO A 208 0.63 2.60 3.58
CA PRO A 208 0.71 2.91 5.00
C PRO A 208 1.21 1.73 5.85
N ASN A 209 1.22 0.52 5.29
CA ASN A 209 1.62 -0.73 5.93
C ASN A 209 2.96 -1.26 5.37
N ALA A 210 3.79 -0.39 4.77
CA ALA A 210 5.08 -0.81 4.20
C ALA A 210 6.02 -1.48 5.23
N GLU A 211 5.92 -1.09 6.49
CA GLU A 211 6.71 -1.65 7.61
C GLU A 211 5.95 -2.73 8.40
N TRP A 212 4.88 -3.28 7.83
CA TRP A 212 4.01 -4.22 8.53
C TRP A 212 4.72 -5.50 8.99
N ASP A 213 5.63 -6.06 8.20
CA ASP A 213 6.43 -7.25 8.58
C ASP A 213 7.18 -6.97 9.89
N THR A 214 7.80 -5.79 10.02
CA THR A 214 8.51 -5.37 11.23
C THR A 214 7.57 -5.18 12.42
N ILE A 215 6.39 -4.57 12.21
CA ILE A 215 5.39 -4.37 13.26
C ILE A 215 4.87 -5.72 13.75
N LEU A 216 4.55 -6.64 12.84
CA LEU A 216 4.06 -7.98 13.16
C LEU A 216 5.11 -8.80 13.92
N LYS A 217 6.39 -8.74 13.50
CA LYS A 217 7.50 -9.39 14.23
C LYS A 217 7.64 -8.89 15.65
N LYS A 218 7.59 -7.58 15.86
CA LYS A 218 7.64 -6.98 17.20
C LYS A 218 6.46 -7.44 18.06
N ALA A 219 5.26 -7.46 17.51
CA ALA A 219 4.07 -7.94 18.21
C ALA A 219 4.16 -9.44 18.54
N PHE A 220 4.67 -10.25 17.61
CA PHE A 220 4.94 -11.67 17.82
C PHE A 220 5.95 -11.90 18.94
N VAL A 221 7.12 -11.25 18.89
CA VAL A 221 8.15 -11.39 19.93
C VAL A 221 7.60 -10.96 21.29
N ALA A 222 6.88 -9.83 21.36
CA ALA A 222 6.25 -9.38 22.60
C ALA A 222 5.25 -10.40 23.14
N PHE A 223 4.41 -10.99 22.28
CA PHE A 223 3.46 -12.04 22.66
C PHE A 223 4.16 -13.29 23.18
N VAL A 224 5.15 -13.81 22.46
CA VAL A 224 5.89 -15.01 22.85
C VAL A 224 6.62 -14.80 24.17
N GLN A 225 7.19 -13.61 24.40
CA GLN A 225 7.85 -13.25 25.65
C GLN A 225 6.91 -13.18 26.86
N THR A 226 5.64 -12.79 26.66
CA THR A 226 4.64 -12.81 27.74
C THR A 226 4.05 -14.19 27.98
N HIS A 227 4.12 -15.09 26.98
CA HIS A 227 3.58 -16.46 27.05
C HIS A 227 4.69 -17.50 27.26
N LYS A 228 5.76 -17.13 27.97
CA LYS A 228 6.87 -18.01 28.36
C LYS A 228 7.48 -18.80 27.19
N GLY A 229 7.59 -18.18 26.02
CA GLY A 229 8.25 -18.77 24.86
C GLY A 229 7.33 -19.69 24.06
N VAL A 230 6.09 -19.91 24.49
CA VAL A 230 5.15 -20.86 23.88
C VAL A 230 4.06 -20.13 23.12
N ILE A 231 3.87 -20.49 21.85
CA ILE A 231 2.77 -19.99 21.02
C ILE A 231 2.13 -21.13 20.23
N THR A 232 0.81 -21.09 20.12
CA THR A 232 0.03 -22.03 19.31
C THR A 232 -0.25 -21.46 17.92
N LEU A 233 -0.64 -22.31 16.97
CA LEU A 233 -1.05 -21.84 15.65
C LEU A 233 -2.32 -20.96 15.70
N PRO A 234 -3.38 -21.28 16.46
CA PRO A 234 -4.53 -20.38 16.64
C PRO A 234 -4.15 -19.00 17.19
N GLU A 235 -3.31 -18.92 18.21
CA GLU A 235 -2.83 -17.64 18.75
C GLU A 235 -2.04 -16.83 17.71
N PHE A 236 -1.17 -17.51 16.95
CA PHE A 236 -0.45 -16.86 15.87
C PHE A 236 -1.39 -16.35 14.76
N MET A 237 -2.46 -17.09 14.46
CA MET A 237 -3.51 -16.63 13.55
C MET A 237 -4.21 -15.39 14.11
N ALA A 238 -4.54 -15.34 15.40
CA ALA A 238 -5.14 -14.15 16.03
C ALA A 238 -4.23 -12.92 15.95
N ILE A 239 -2.91 -13.09 16.16
CA ILE A 239 -1.92 -12.01 16.04
C ILE A 239 -1.73 -11.57 14.59
N SER A 240 -1.75 -12.49 13.63
CA SER A 240 -1.35 -12.24 12.24
C SER A 240 -2.53 -11.97 11.29
N GLY A 241 -3.75 -12.35 11.66
CA GLY A 241 -4.93 -12.28 10.78
C GLY A 241 -4.80 -13.11 9.49
N LEU A 242 -3.82 -14.02 9.45
CA LEU A 242 -3.57 -14.91 8.33
C LEU A 242 -4.52 -16.11 8.40
N LYS A 243 -4.85 -16.66 7.22
CA LYS A 243 -5.57 -17.94 7.15
C LYS A 243 -4.66 -19.06 7.65
N PRO A 244 -5.21 -20.22 8.08
CA PRO A 244 -4.41 -21.30 8.66
C PRO A 244 -3.18 -21.70 7.83
N GLU A 245 -3.34 -21.92 6.52
CA GLU A 245 -2.22 -22.30 5.62
C GLU A 245 -1.14 -21.21 5.53
N GLU A 246 -1.53 -19.94 5.47
CA GLU A 246 -0.60 -18.81 5.42
C GLU A 246 0.09 -18.58 6.77
N ALA A 247 -0.61 -18.88 7.86
CA ALA A 247 -0.09 -18.83 9.22
C ALA A 247 0.97 -19.91 9.45
N GLU A 248 0.73 -21.16 8.99
CA GLU A 248 1.71 -22.26 9.00
C GLU A 248 3.00 -21.90 8.24
N ASP A 249 2.87 -21.37 7.02
CA ASP A 249 4.00 -20.89 6.20
C ASP A 249 4.79 -19.78 6.93
N CYS A 250 4.10 -18.89 7.64
CA CYS A 250 4.70 -17.73 8.28
C CYS A 250 5.36 -18.07 9.63
N ILE A 251 4.73 -18.90 10.45
CA ILE A 251 5.31 -19.33 11.73
C ILE A 251 6.55 -20.20 11.51
N THR A 252 6.57 -21.01 10.45
CA THR A 252 7.76 -21.79 10.07
C THR A 252 8.95 -20.89 9.73
N ARG A 253 8.71 -19.77 9.04
CA ARG A 253 9.75 -18.75 8.83
C ARG A 253 10.24 -18.15 10.15
N TYR A 254 9.33 -17.89 11.09
CA TYR A 254 9.67 -17.33 12.39
C TYR A 254 10.45 -18.32 13.27
N MET A 255 10.19 -19.63 13.17
CA MET A 255 11.02 -20.65 13.82
C MET A 255 12.48 -20.54 13.39
N VAL A 256 12.75 -20.30 12.11
CA VAL A 256 14.11 -20.11 11.63
C VAL A 256 14.69 -18.75 12.04
N GLU A 257 13.89 -17.69 11.95
CA GLU A 257 14.34 -16.31 12.24
C GLU A 257 14.59 -16.04 13.73
N PHE A 258 13.82 -16.68 14.61
CA PHE A 258 13.86 -16.49 16.06
C PHE A 258 14.27 -17.76 16.84
N GLU A 259 14.86 -18.74 16.16
CA GLU A 259 15.39 -19.97 16.75
C GLU A 259 14.33 -20.76 17.57
N GLY A 260 13.15 -20.93 17.00
CA GLY A 260 12.08 -21.74 17.58
C GLY A 260 12.07 -23.19 17.11
N SER A 261 11.45 -24.06 17.90
CA SER A 261 11.21 -25.48 17.62
C SER A 261 9.71 -25.83 17.68
N PRO A 262 9.22 -26.71 16.79
CA PRO A 262 7.90 -27.31 16.97
C PRO A 262 8.00 -28.44 18.00
N GLU A 263 7.09 -28.43 18.97
CA GLU A 263 7.03 -29.41 20.05
C GLU A 263 5.60 -29.91 20.23
N VAL A 264 5.48 -31.08 20.84
CA VAL A 264 4.20 -31.78 21.00
C VAL A 264 4.02 -32.13 22.46
N THR A 265 2.83 -31.84 23.02
CA THR A 265 2.50 -32.25 24.39
C THR A 265 2.28 -33.76 24.48
N ASP A 266 2.33 -34.32 25.69
CA ASP A 266 2.08 -35.76 25.92
C ASP A 266 0.72 -36.22 25.38
N ASN A 267 -0.26 -35.31 25.28
CA ASN A 267 -1.59 -35.59 24.75
C ASN A 267 -1.72 -35.32 23.24
N GLY A 268 -0.66 -34.88 22.56
CA GLY A 268 -0.65 -34.67 21.11
C GLY A 268 -0.98 -33.26 20.62
N ALA A 269 -0.92 -32.22 21.46
CA ALA A 269 -1.11 -30.83 21.01
C ALA A 269 0.20 -30.24 20.45
N LEU A 270 0.15 -29.67 19.25
CA LEU A 270 1.28 -28.97 18.63
C LEU A 270 1.40 -27.55 19.21
N TYR A 271 2.58 -27.20 19.72
CA TYR A 271 2.95 -25.84 20.05
C TYR A 271 4.33 -25.49 19.49
N PHE A 272 4.63 -24.21 19.44
CA PHE A 272 5.93 -23.71 19.01
C PHE A 272 6.64 -23.06 20.18
N PHE A 273 7.86 -23.51 20.45
CA PHE A 273 8.67 -23.04 21.57
C PHE A 273 9.85 -22.19 21.09
N PHE A 274 10.08 -21.06 21.74
CA PHE A 274 11.10 -20.06 21.38
C PHE A 274 11.97 -19.71 22.60
N PRO A 275 12.89 -20.60 23.00
CA PRO A 275 13.71 -20.40 24.20
C PRO A 275 14.62 -19.18 24.10
N SER A 276 15.19 -18.91 22.92
CA SER A 276 16.10 -17.77 22.70
C SER A 276 15.42 -16.41 22.93
N LEU A 277 14.09 -16.32 22.83
CA LEU A 277 13.35 -15.08 23.07
C LEU A 277 13.12 -14.79 24.56
N LEU A 278 13.31 -15.78 25.44
CA LEU A 278 13.13 -15.66 26.89
C LEU A 278 14.30 -14.98 27.60
N ALA A 279 15.48 -14.98 26.99
CA ALA A 279 16.67 -14.30 27.49
C ALA A 279 16.52 -12.76 27.40
N LYS A 280 15.76 -12.18 28.32
CA LYS A 280 15.40 -10.75 28.36
C LYS A 280 16.17 -9.99 29.44
N ALA A 281 16.76 -8.86 29.09
CA ALA A 281 17.32 -7.91 30.05
C ALA A 281 16.28 -6.95 30.63
N THR A 282 15.11 -6.84 30.01
CA THR A 282 14.03 -5.92 30.41
C THR A 282 12.68 -6.63 30.28
N THR A 283 11.78 -6.37 31.22
CA THR A 283 10.41 -6.91 31.19
C THR A 283 9.55 -6.14 30.18
N VAL A 284 8.89 -6.87 29.28
CA VAL A 284 7.87 -6.30 28.40
C VAL A 284 6.56 -6.21 29.19
N SER A 285 5.91 -5.04 29.15
CA SER A 285 4.61 -4.86 29.80
C SER A 285 3.54 -5.72 29.13
N GLY A 286 2.76 -6.46 29.91
CA GLY A 286 1.66 -7.31 29.40
C GLY A 286 0.63 -6.54 28.55
N ALA A 287 0.43 -5.24 28.81
CA ALA A 287 -0.45 -4.38 28.01
C ALA A 287 0.05 -4.15 26.57
N ALA A 288 1.37 -4.21 26.34
CA ALA A 288 1.95 -4.10 25.01
C ALA A 288 1.81 -5.41 24.20
N ALA A 289 1.71 -6.55 24.89
CA ALA A 289 1.52 -7.86 24.27
C ALA A 289 0.07 -8.18 23.94
N SER A 290 -0.90 -7.63 24.69
CA SER A 290 -2.33 -7.85 24.47
C SER A 290 -2.96 -6.95 23.40
N THR A 291 -2.25 -5.88 22.97
CA THR A 291 -2.75 -5.01 21.88
C THR A 291 -2.19 -5.48 20.54
N PHE A 292 -2.96 -6.30 19.82
CA PHE A 292 -2.57 -6.70 18.48
C PHE A 292 -2.62 -5.51 17.52
N PRO A 293 -1.55 -5.27 16.73
CA PRO A 293 -1.56 -4.18 15.76
C PRO A 293 -2.63 -4.43 14.70
N ILE A 294 -3.22 -3.37 14.16
CA ILE A 294 -4.23 -3.44 13.09
C ILE A 294 -3.64 -2.78 11.84
N LYS A 295 -3.82 -3.40 10.67
CA LYS A 295 -3.39 -2.80 9.40
C LYS A 295 -4.21 -1.56 9.09
N LYS A 296 -3.55 -0.49 8.70
CA LYS A 296 -4.19 0.79 8.36
C LYS A 296 -4.79 0.72 6.96
N LEU A 297 -5.98 1.29 6.77
CA LEU A 297 -6.57 1.40 5.43
C LEU A 297 -5.79 2.41 4.58
N HIS A 298 -5.65 2.09 3.29
CA HIS A 298 -5.15 3.03 2.30
C HIS A 298 -6.14 4.18 2.16
N ARG A 299 -5.65 5.40 2.40
CA ARG A 299 -6.37 6.62 2.06
C ARG A 299 -6.09 6.97 0.60
N PHE A 300 -7.10 7.50 -0.10
CA PHE A 300 -6.95 7.93 -1.48
C PHE A 300 -5.87 9.00 -1.63
N SER A 301 -5.92 10.00 -0.75
CA SER A 301 -4.92 11.04 -0.59
C SER A 301 -4.87 11.44 0.89
N SER A 302 -3.82 12.14 1.28
CA SER A 302 -3.73 12.81 2.58
C SER A 302 -4.26 14.25 2.52
N ASN A 303 -4.81 14.66 1.38
CA ASN A 303 -5.35 15.99 1.18
C ASN A 303 -6.75 16.10 1.79
N PRO A 304 -7.16 17.30 2.22
CA PRO A 304 -8.57 17.57 2.48
C PRO A 304 -9.41 17.37 1.22
N GLU A 305 -10.64 16.85 1.36
CA GLU A 305 -11.53 16.58 0.22
C GLU A 305 -11.80 17.82 -0.66
N LYS A 306 -11.86 19.01 -0.05
CA LYS A 306 -12.03 20.28 -0.77
C LYS A 306 -10.86 20.54 -1.74
N LEU A 307 -9.64 20.25 -1.33
CA LEU A 307 -8.44 20.46 -2.15
C LEU A 307 -8.41 19.50 -3.34
N ASP A 308 -8.71 18.23 -3.10
CA ASP A 308 -8.84 17.24 -4.17
C ASP A 308 -9.96 17.60 -5.16
N ARG A 309 -11.08 18.16 -4.66
CA ARG A 309 -12.17 18.66 -5.49
C ARG A 309 -11.73 19.85 -6.35
N THR A 310 -10.94 20.77 -5.80
CA THR A 310 -10.36 21.89 -6.57
C THR A 310 -9.47 21.40 -7.69
N PHE A 311 -8.57 20.44 -7.43
CA PHE A 311 -7.72 19.89 -8.49
C PHE A 311 -8.52 19.24 -9.62
N ARG A 312 -9.57 18.48 -9.28
CA ARG A 312 -10.49 17.93 -10.29
C ARG A 312 -11.17 19.02 -11.09
N TRP A 313 -11.67 20.08 -10.46
CA TRP A 313 -12.32 21.20 -11.15
C TRP A 313 -11.37 21.94 -12.10
N VAL A 314 -10.16 22.25 -11.66
CA VAL A 314 -9.12 22.86 -12.51
C VAL A 314 -8.82 21.97 -13.71
N ASN A 315 -8.71 20.65 -13.50
CA ASN A 315 -8.47 19.72 -14.58
C ASN A 315 -9.69 19.55 -15.51
N ILE A 316 -10.93 19.62 -15.01
CA ILE A 316 -12.15 19.65 -15.83
C ILE A 316 -12.10 20.87 -16.77
N PHE A 317 -11.72 22.03 -16.26
CA PHE A 317 -11.57 23.24 -17.08
C PHE A 317 -10.54 23.03 -18.20
N ASN A 318 -9.37 22.47 -17.88
CA ASN A 318 -8.35 22.16 -18.88
C ASN A 318 -8.84 21.13 -19.91
N LEU A 319 -9.58 20.12 -19.46
CA LEU A 319 -10.17 19.10 -20.34
C LEU A 319 -11.16 19.72 -21.32
N VAL A 320 -12.04 20.60 -20.83
CA VAL A 320 -13.05 21.28 -21.67
C VAL A 320 -12.38 22.18 -22.69
N PHE A 321 -11.44 23.05 -22.27
CA PHE A 321 -10.75 23.96 -23.19
C PHE A 321 -9.83 23.21 -24.15
N GLY A 322 -9.08 22.21 -23.68
CA GLY A 322 -8.27 21.34 -24.55
C GLY A 322 -9.11 20.63 -25.61
N SER A 323 -10.26 20.07 -25.21
CA SER A 323 -11.21 19.46 -26.14
C SER A 323 -11.78 20.48 -27.12
N TYR A 324 -12.12 21.68 -26.65
CA TYR A 324 -12.61 22.77 -27.48
C TYR A 324 -11.60 23.20 -28.55
N TYR A 325 -10.34 23.44 -28.17
CA TYR A 325 -9.30 23.85 -29.12
C TYR A 325 -8.99 22.74 -30.12
N LEU A 326 -8.92 21.49 -29.67
CA LEU A 326 -8.71 20.35 -30.57
C LEU A 326 -9.86 20.17 -31.56
N TRP A 327 -11.10 20.22 -31.06
CA TRP A 327 -12.31 20.13 -31.89
C TRP A 327 -12.33 21.22 -32.96
N ASN A 328 -12.10 22.47 -32.58
CA ASN A 328 -12.07 23.58 -33.55
C ASN A 328 -10.86 23.49 -34.49
N ALA A 329 -9.70 23.02 -34.03
CA ALA A 329 -8.54 22.81 -34.90
C ALA A 329 -8.83 21.79 -36.02
N ILE A 330 -9.54 20.71 -35.70
CA ILE A 330 -9.93 19.68 -36.66
C ILE A 330 -11.03 20.18 -37.60
N ASN A 331 -12.05 20.87 -37.07
CA ASN A 331 -13.24 21.24 -37.83
C ASN A 331 -13.11 22.56 -38.60
N LEU A 332 -12.35 23.54 -38.08
CA LEU A 332 -12.19 24.86 -38.69
C LEU A 332 -10.82 25.04 -39.33
N GLY A 333 -9.77 24.41 -38.80
CA GLY A 333 -8.41 24.56 -39.30
C GLY A 333 -8.00 26.03 -39.43
N THR A 334 -7.65 26.45 -40.64
CA THR A 334 -7.26 27.83 -41.00
C THR A 334 -8.42 28.71 -41.46
N ALA A 335 -9.65 28.18 -41.58
CA ALA A 335 -10.84 28.91 -42.02
C ALA A 335 -11.43 29.77 -40.88
N ILE A 336 -10.61 30.70 -40.36
CA ILE A 336 -10.93 31.55 -39.20
C ILE A 336 -11.49 32.92 -39.58
N ILE A 337 -11.37 33.33 -40.86
CA ILE A 337 -11.85 34.61 -41.39
C ILE A 337 -13.15 34.35 -42.14
N ILE A 338 -14.17 35.17 -41.88
CA ILE A 338 -15.43 35.21 -42.64
C ILE A 338 -15.47 36.53 -43.39
N GLN A 339 -15.85 36.48 -44.66
CA GLN A 339 -16.19 37.67 -45.45
C GLN A 339 -17.65 38.00 -45.20
N THR A 340 -17.90 39.12 -44.52
CA THR A 340 -19.24 39.68 -44.34
C THR A 340 -19.42 40.92 -45.21
N PRO A 341 -20.66 41.33 -45.56
CA PRO A 341 -20.91 42.52 -46.37
C PRO A 341 -20.31 43.82 -45.81
N GLU A 342 -20.00 43.86 -44.51
CA GLU A 342 -19.41 44.99 -43.78
C GLU A 342 -17.87 44.91 -43.66
N GLY A 343 -17.22 43.85 -44.18
CA GLY A 343 -15.75 43.68 -44.13
C GLY A 343 -15.28 42.25 -43.82
N GLN A 344 -13.96 42.08 -43.63
CA GLN A 344 -13.36 40.82 -43.15
C GLN A 344 -13.44 40.75 -41.62
N GLY A 345 -14.06 39.71 -41.08
CA GLY A 345 -14.21 39.50 -39.64
C GLY A 345 -13.72 38.12 -39.20
N LEU A 346 -13.41 37.96 -37.91
CA LEU A 346 -13.13 36.64 -37.34
C LEU A 346 -14.44 35.84 -37.19
N LYS A 347 -14.35 34.53 -37.38
CA LYS A 347 -15.48 33.62 -37.21
C LYS A 347 -16.02 33.71 -35.78
N GLY A 348 -17.23 34.24 -35.65
CA GLY A 348 -17.90 34.54 -34.38
C GLY A 348 -18.52 33.33 -33.67
N GLY A 349 -19.44 33.61 -32.74
CA GLY A 349 -20.18 32.59 -31.98
C GLY A 349 -19.28 31.78 -31.05
N LEU A 350 -19.58 30.48 -30.91
CA LEU A 350 -18.80 29.58 -30.04
C LEU A 350 -17.35 29.37 -30.52
N SER A 351 -17.06 29.61 -31.81
CA SER A 351 -15.72 29.49 -32.40
C SER A 351 -14.86 30.74 -32.28
N PHE A 352 -15.40 31.83 -31.72
CA PHE A 352 -14.69 33.11 -31.64
C PHE A 352 -13.38 33.03 -30.84
N LEU A 353 -13.40 32.30 -29.72
CA LEU A 353 -12.19 32.11 -28.91
C LEU A 353 -11.09 31.40 -29.71
N TYR A 354 -11.44 30.34 -30.46
CA TYR A 354 -10.50 29.65 -31.33
C TYR A 354 -9.97 30.54 -32.45
N SER A 355 -10.86 31.22 -33.21
CA SER A 355 -10.46 32.07 -34.33
C SER A 355 -9.57 33.23 -33.89
N TYR A 356 -9.89 33.86 -32.75
CA TYR A 356 -9.07 34.90 -32.15
C TYR A 356 -7.69 34.38 -31.70
N THR A 357 -7.64 33.19 -31.13
CA THR A 357 -6.36 32.59 -30.69
C THR A 357 -5.46 32.26 -31.89
N VAL A 358 -6.00 31.67 -32.96
CA VAL A 358 -5.21 31.41 -34.18
C VAL A 358 -4.74 32.73 -34.81
N TYR A 359 -5.58 33.77 -34.81
CA TYR A 359 -5.19 35.11 -35.25
C TYR A 359 -4.02 35.67 -34.42
N LEU A 360 -4.08 35.58 -33.09
CA LEU A 360 -2.97 36.00 -32.21
C LEU A 360 -1.67 35.26 -32.54
N PHE A 361 -1.72 33.94 -32.70
CA PHE A 361 -0.53 33.15 -33.06
C PHE A 361 0.02 33.52 -34.45
N SER A 362 -0.85 33.88 -35.39
CA SER A 362 -0.46 34.41 -36.70
C SER A 362 0.29 35.74 -36.57
N VAL A 363 -0.25 36.68 -35.78
CA VAL A 363 0.38 37.99 -35.52
C VAL A 363 1.73 37.85 -34.80
N LEU A 364 1.88 36.82 -33.96
CA LEU A 364 3.13 36.48 -33.28
C LEU A 364 4.16 35.76 -34.19
N GLY A 365 3.87 35.57 -35.47
CA GLY A 365 4.80 35.01 -36.45
C GLY A 365 4.81 33.48 -36.55
N ALA A 366 3.77 32.78 -36.10
CA ALA A 366 3.69 31.34 -36.26
C ALA A 366 3.38 30.95 -37.72
N ASN A 367 4.23 30.10 -38.32
CA ASN A 367 4.07 29.64 -39.71
C ASN A 367 2.77 28.83 -39.95
N GLN A 368 2.36 28.02 -38.98
CA GLN A 368 1.15 27.20 -39.04
C GLN A 368 0.34 27.36 -37.74
N PRO A 369 -0.32 28.51 -37.55
CA PRO A 369 -0.89 28.88 -36.26
C PRO A 369 -2.00 27.92 -35.83
N ALA A 370 -2.84 27.44 -36.77
CA ALA A 370 -3.91 26.50 -36.48
C ALA A 370 -3.39 25.12 -36.01
N VAL A 371 -2.33 24.61 -36.65
CA VAL A 371 -1.70 23.33 -36.27
C VAL A 371 -1.04 23.46 -34.89
N LEU A 372 -0.32 24.55 -34.66
CA LEU A 372 0.34 24.82 -33.39
C LEU A 372 -0.68 24.96 -32.26
N VAL A 373 -1.75 25.73 -32.45
CA VAL A 373 -2.86 25.84 -31.50
C VAL A 373 -3.50 24.48 -31.24
N GLY A 374 -3.77 23.68 -32.28
CA GLY A 374 -4.33 22.34 -32.12
C GLY A 374 -3.47 21.41 -31.28
N TRP A 375 -2.14 21.40 -31.47
CA TRP A 375 -1.23 20.56 -30.68
C TRP A 375 -1.00 21.10 -29.25
N VAL A 376 -0.67 22.38 -29.13
CA VAL A 376 -0.26 22.99 -27.84
C VAL A 376 -1.44 23.25 -26.94
N LEU A 377 -2.54 23.79 -27.48
CA LEU A 377 -3.74 24.15 -26.72
C LEU A 377 -4.84 23.10 -26.81
N GLY A 378 -4.76 22.15 -27.75
CA GLY A 378 -5.69 21.03 -27.86
C GLY A 378 -5.13 19.72 -27.29
N VAL A 379 -4.23 19.07 -28.04
CA VAL A 379 -3.75 17.72 -27.76
C VAL A 379 -3.03 17.62 -26.41
N ALA A 380 -2.07 18.50 -26.13
CA ALA A 380 -1.26 18.44 -24.91
C ALA A 380 -2.10 18.53 -23.60
N PRO A 381 -2.95 19.55 -23.40
CA PRO A 381 -3.78 19.64 -22.20
C PRO A 381 -4.85 18.54 -22.14
N LEU A 382 -5.36 18.07 -23.29
CA LEU A 382 -6.30 16.95 -23.33
C LEU A 382 -5.64 15.64 -22.88
N ALA A 383 -4.48 15.29 -23.44
CA ALA A 383 -3.72 14.10 -23.06
C ALA A 383 -3.33 14.14 -21.57
N PHE A 384 -2.89 15.31 -21.08
CA PHE A 384 -2.64 15.52 -19.66
C PHE A 384 -3.88 15.26 -18.82
N SER A 385 -5.02 15.86 -19.21
CA SER A 385 -6.26 15.76 -18.46
C SER A 385 -6.78 14.33 -18.38
N LEU A 386 -6.65 13.57 -19.48
CA LEU A 386 -6.98 12.14 -19.53
C LEU A 386 -6.13 11.32 -18.58
N LEU A 387 -4.82 11.56 -18.51
CA LEU A 387 -3.93 10.88 -17.56
C LEU A 387 -4.23 11.28 -16.11
N PHE A 388 -4.49 12.57 -15.88
CA PHE A 388 -4.79 13.11 -14.55
C PHE A 388 -6.07 12.51 -13.95
N PHE A 389 -7.06 12.17 -14.77
CA PHE A 389 -8.25 11.42 -14.32
C PHE A 389 -8.06 9.91 -14.36
N GLY A 390 -7.43 9.38 -15.41
CA GLY A 390 -7.27 7.94 -15.62
C GLY A 390 -6.46 7.29 -14.50
N ILE A 391 -5.32 7.88 -14.10
CA ILE A 391 -4.45 7.30 -13.07
C ILE A 391 -5.19 7.18 -11.72
N PRO A 392 -5.83 8.24 -11.17
CA PRO A 392 -6.56 8.13 -9.91
C PRO A 392 -7.79 7.22 -9.96
N ILE A 393 -8.49 7.12 -11.10
CA ILE A 393 -9.64 6.23 -11.27
C ILE A 393 -9.21 4.77 -11.19
N VAL A 394 -8.18 4.39 -11.95
CA VAL A 394 -7.64 3.02 -11.90
C VAL A 394 -7.12 2.71 -10.50
N ARG A 395 -6.43 3.68 -9.88
CA ARG A 395 -5.91 3.55 -8.51
C ARG A 395 -7.02 3.43 -7.47
N SER A 396 -8.13 4.19 -7.57
CA SER A 396 -9.19 4.15 -6.57
C SER A 396 -9.88 2.80 -6.52
N GLN A 397 -10.07 2.14 -7.68
CA GLN A 397 -10.59 0.78 -7.75
C GLN A 397 -9.63 -0.22 -7.08
N ARG A 398 -8.32 -0.07 -7.31
CA ARG A 398 -7.31 -0.90 -6.65
C ARG A 398 -7.29 -0.69 -5.13
N ILE A 399 -7.33 0.56 -4.67
CA ILE A 399 -7.41 0.92 -3.25
C ILE A 399 -8.65 0.32 -2.60
N LYS A 400 -9.82 0.36 -3.28
CA LYS A 400 -11.05 -0.27 -2.76
C LYS A 400 -10.84 -1.76 -2.52
N ARG A 401 -10.28 -2.48 -3.51
CA ARG A 401 -9.98 -3.92 -3.39
C ARG A 401 -8.97 -4.22 -2.28
N GLU A 402 -7.87 -3.48 -2.22
CA GLU A 402 -6.83 -3.64 -1.20
C GLU A 402 -7.37 -3.35 0.22
N ASN A 403 -8.20 -2.31 0.37
CA ASN A 403 -8.84 -2.00 1.65
C ASN A 403 -9.83 -3.09 2.09
N GLU A 404 -10.59 -3.68 1.17
CA GLU A 404 -11.47 -4.81 1.51
C GLU A 404 -10.67 -6.04 1.95
N THR A 405 -9.52 -6.32 1.34
CA THR A 405 -8.62 -7.39 1.83
C THR A 405 -8.06 -7.08 3.21
N ILE A 406 -7.63 -5.85 3.47
CA ILE A 406 -7.13 -5.41 4.78
C ILE A 406 -8.22 -5.52 5.85
N LYS A 407 -9.46 -5.11 5.52
CA LYS A 407 -10.60 -5.24 6.43
C LYS A 407 -10.88 -6.69 6.81
N ARG A 408 -10.85 -7.61 5.84
CA ARG A 408 -11.01 -9.05 6.11
C ARG A 408 -9.88 -9.60 6.99
N GLU A 409 -8.63 -9.23 6.71
CA GLU A 409 -7.50 -9.63 7.55
C GLU A 409 -7.61 -9.10 8.99
N ASN A 410 -7.99 -7.83 9.15
CA ASN A 410 -8.18 -7.23 10.47
C ASN A 410 -9.38 -7.85 11.19
N MET A 411 -10.47 -8.12 10.48
CA MET A 411 -11.65 -8.83 11.01
C MET A 411 -11.28 -10.23 11.50
N ARG A 412 -10.46 -10.98 10.75
CA ARG A 412 -9.97 -12.30 11.16
C ARG A 412 -9.22 -12.25 12.48
N ARG A 413 -8.43 -11.22 12.74
CA ARG A 413 -7.76 -11.03 14.05
C ARG A 413 -8.77 -10.98 15.20
N VAL A 414 -9.82 -10.18 15.02
CA VAL A 414 -10.89 -10.04 16.02
C VAL A 414 -11.62 -11.37 16.17
N LEU A 415 -12.03 -11.99 15.06
CA LEU A 415 -12.72 -13.29 15.04
C LEU A 415 -11.90 -14.37 15.76
N TYR A 416 -10.64 -14.57 15.39
CA TYR A 416 -9.78 -15.57 16.00
C TYR A 416 -9.52 -15.27 17.48
N SER A 417 -9.31 -14.00 17.85
CA SER A 417 -9.17 -13.64 19.27
C SER A 417 -10.43 -13.93 20.09
N SER A 418 -11.61 -13.73 19.50
CA SER A 418 -12.89 -14.05 20.16
C SER A 418 -13.14 -15.55 20.25
N VAL A 419 -12.76 -16.32 19.23
CA VAL A 419 -12.84 -17.80 19.26
C VAL A 419 -11.88 -18.38 20.30
N ILE A 420 -10.66 -17.85 20.44
CA ILE A 420 -9.72 -18.31 21.47
C ILE A 420 -10.22 -17.96 22.87
N ALA A 421 -10.89 -16.82 23.04
CA ALA A 421 -11.42 -16.39 24.34
C ALA A 421 -12.60 -17.26 24.80
N ASP A 422 -13.44 -17.74 23.89
CA ASP A 422 -14.54 -18.68 24.18
C ASP A 422 -14.69 -19.72 23.05
N PRO A 423 -13.87 -20.79 23.06
CA PRO A 423 -13.86 -21.79 21.99
C PRO A 423 -15.13 -22.63 21.91
N ASN A 424 -15.87 -22.76 23.01
CA ASN A 424 -17.03 -23.65 23.11
C ASN A 424 -18.34 -22.96 22.72
N TYR A 425 -18.36 -21.62 22.76
CA TYR A 425 -19.57 -20.83 22.53
C TYR A 425 -19.25 -19.58 21.71
N PHE A 426 -19.05 -19.75 20.41
CA PHE A 426 -18.82 -18.64 19.50
C PHE A 426 -20.07 -18.33 18.66
N ASP A 427 -20.60 -17.11 18.79
CA ASP A 427 -21.68 -16.60 17.93
C ASP A 427 -21.15 -15.54 16.94
N PRO A 428 -21.08 -15.86 15.63
CA PRO A 428 -20.64 -14.94 14.58
C PRO A 428 -21.46 -13.65 14.48
N GLN A 429 -22.76 -13.68 14.82
CA GLN A 429 -23.64 -12.52 14.69
C GLN A 429 -23.46 -11.52 15.84
N SER A 430 -23.02 -12.01 17.00
CA SER A 430 -22.72 -11.19 18.17
C SER A 430 -21.37 -10.46 18.11
N LEU A 431 -20.51 -10.82 17.15
CA LEU A 431 -19.14 -10.30 17.06
C LEU A 431 -19.13 -8.78 16.81
N GLN A 432 -18.69 -8.04 17.82
CA GLN A 432 -18.59 -6.59 17.71
C GLN A 432 -17.34 -6.19 16.92
N LEU A 433 -17.57 -5.50 15.81
CA LEU A 433 -16.51 -4.90 14.98
C LEU A 433 -16.54 -3.39 15.24
N PRO A 434 -15.80 -2.81 16.19
CA PRO A 434 -15.99 -1.42 16.60
C PRO A 434 -15.46 -0.40 15.57
N ALA A 435 -14.45 -0.77 14.79
CA ALA A 435 -13.73 0.14 13.89
C ALA A 435 -14.01 -0.12 12.41
N ASN A 436 -13.90 0.90 11.56
CA ASN A 436 -14.08 0.75 10.11
C ASN A 436 -13.00 -0.14 9.46
N GLU A 437 -11.82 -0.20 10.10
CA GLU A 437 -10.67 -1.00 9.72
C GLU A 437 -10.93 -2.51 9.80
N VAL A 438 -11.92 -2.95 10.58
CA VAL A 438 -12.29 -4.36 10.79
C VAL A 438 -13.64 -4.72 10.17
N ARG A 439 -14.32 -3.78 9.50
CA ARG A 439 -15.66 -3.97 8.92
C ARG A 439 -15.57 -4.19 7.39
N PRO A 440 -15.63 -5.44 6.89
CA PRO A 440 -15.72 -5.69 5.46
C PRO A 440 -17.06 -5.19 4.88
N GLU A 441 -17.09 -4.95 3.57
CA GLU A 441 -18.30 -4.49 2.85
C GLU A 441 -19.37 -5.59 2.76
N LYS A 442 -18.97 -6.86 2.76
CA LYS A 442 -19.90 -8.00 2.78
C LYS A 442 -20.36 -8.32 4.21
N ALA A 443 -21.67 -8.33 4.44
CA ALA A 443 -22.26 -8.67 5.74
C ALA A 443 -21.92 -10.11 6.19
N ASP A 444 -21.92 -11.06 5.25
CA ASP A 444 -21.70 -12.48 5.56
C ASP A 444 -20.21 -12.86 5.72
N ALA A 445 -19.28 -11.88 5.65
CA ALA A 445 -17.85 -12.16 5.69
C ALA A 445 -17.41 -12.81 7.01
N VAL A 446 -18.04 -12.44 8.14
CA VAL A 446 -17.75 -13.05 9.45
C VAL A 446 -18.14 -14.53 9.43
N LEU A 447 -19.33 -14.85 8.90
CA LEU A 447 -19.81 -16.22 8.77
C LEU A 447 -18.94 -17.04 7.81
N GLU A 448 -18.57 -16.47 6.66
CA GLU A 448 -17.67 -17.09 5.67
C GLU A 448 -16.33 -17.49 6.31
N GLU A 449 -15.70 -16.57 7.06
CA GLU A 449 -14.42 -16.84 7.73
C GLU A 449 -14.57 -17.78 8.94
N THR A 450 -15.72 -17.76 9.64
CA THR A 450 -16.03 -18.73 10.71
C THR A 450 -16.14 -20.14 10.13
N GLN A 451 -16.84 -20.32 9.02
CA GLN A 451 -16.96 -21.60 8.33
C GLN A 451 -15.60 -22.11 7.84
N HIS A 452 -14.75 -21.22 7.32
CA HIS A 452 -13.39 -21.57 6.95
C HIS A 452 -12.55 -22.02 8.16
N LEU A 453 -12.68 -21.34 9.29
CA LEU A 453 -12.01 -21.76 10.54
C LEU A 453 -12.52 -23.13 11.00
N ALA A 454 -13.84 -23.31 11.02
CA ALA A 454 -14.46 -24.56 11.45
C ALA A 454 -14.09 -25.73 10.54
N ALA A 455 -13.98 -25.52 9.23
CA ALA A 455 -13.51 -26.56 8.32
C ALA A 455 -12.06 -26.98 8.60
N TRP A 456 -11.24 -26.08 9.13
CA TRP A 456 -9.84 -26.37 9.48
C TRP A 456 -9.72 -27.04 10.86
N SER A 457 -10.43 -26.56 11.88
CA SER A 457 -10.36 -27.05 13.26
C SER A 457 -11.51 -27.96 13.67
N ARG A 458 -12.19 -28.59 12.69
CA ARG A 458 -13.34 -29.50 12.89
C ARG A 458 -14.42 -28.91 13.80
N GLY A 459 -14.75 -27.64 13.61
CA GLY A 459 -15.75 -26.95 14.42
C GLY A 459 -17.15 -27.52 14.19
N GLU A 460 -17.92 -27.66 15.27
CA GLU A 460 -19.31 -28.11 15.23
C GLU A 460 -20.26 -26.93 15.39
N ILE A 461 -21.45 -27.03 14.81
CA ILE A 461 -22.49 -26.00 14.92
C ILE A 461 -23.66 -26.56 15.72
N SER A 462 -24.08 -25.83 16.74
CA SER A 462 -25.25 -26.16 17.53
C SER A 462 -26.56 -25.80 16.78
N PRO A 463 -27.70 -26.40 17.16
CA PRO A 463 -29.01 -26.04 16.59
C PRO A 463 -29.37 -24.56 16.77
N GLU A 464 -28.74 -23.87 17.72
CA GLU A 464 -28.92 -22.44 18.01
C GLU A 464 -28.02 -21.54 17.15
N GLY A 465 -27.24 -22.10 16.22
CA GLY A 465 -26.36 -21.35 15.32
C GLY A 465 -25.00 -20.97 15.92
N LYS A 466 -24.64 -21.57 17.06
CA LYS A 466 -23.38 -21.28 17.78
C LYS A 466 -22.32 -22.32 17.44
N TRP A 467 -21.08 -21.88 17.34
CA TRP A 467 -19.96 -22.72 16.96
C TRP A 467 -19.15 -23.15 18.17
N SER A 468 -18.75 -24.42 18.20
CA SER A 468 -17.77 -24.97 19.13
C SER A 468 -16.53 -25.44 18.37
N PHE A 469 -15.36 -25.18 18.94
CA PHE A 469 -14.06 -25.45 18.34
C PHE A 469 -13.21 -26.32 19.27
N GLY A 470 -13.57 -27.60 19.40
CA GLY A 470 -12.92 -28.54 20.32
C GLY A 470 -11.41 -28.70 20.10
N ASP A 471 -10.95 -28.69 18.84
CA ASP A 471 -9.52 -28.75 18.53
C ASP A 471 -8.76 -27.52 19.07
N ILE A 472 -9.37 -26.32 18.97
CA ILE A 472 -8.77 -25.07 19.48
C ILE A 472 -8.77 -25.08 21.01
N GLU A 473 -9.89 -25.44 21.64
CA GLU A 473 -9.98 -25.59 23.10
C GLU A 473 -8.89 -26.54 23.64
N PHE A 474 -8.74 -27.70 23.00
CA PHE A 474 -7.73 -28.69 23.36
C PHE A 474 -6.31 -28.12 23.25
N ILE A 475 -5.97 -27.49 22.13
CA ILE A 475 -4.64 -26.92 21.89
C ILE A 475 -4.31 -25.82 22.91
N GLU A 476 -5.23 -24.90 23.16
CA GLU A 476 -5.00 -23.79 24.09
C GLU A 476 -4.85 -24.28 25.54
N ARG A 477 -5.70 -25.24 25.97
CA ARG A 477 -5.60 -25.85 27.30
C ARG A 477 -4.26 -26.57 27.52
N GLU A 478 -3.79 -27.30 26.51
CA GLU A 478 -2.51 -27.98 26.58
C GLU A 478 -1.33 -26.99 26.56
N ALA A 479 -1.42 -25.93 25.76
CA ALA A 479 -0.41 -24.87 25.75
C ALA A 479 -0.32 -24.14 27.09
N GLU A 480 -1.43 -23.87 27.76
CA GLU A 480 -1.44 -23.31 29.12
C GLU A 480 -0.76 -24.23 30.13
N ARG A 481 -0.95 -25.56 30.03
CA ARG A 481 -0.25 -26.53 30.89
C ARG A 481 1.26 -26.47 30.68
N VAL A 482 1.73 -26.39 29.44
CA VAL A 482 3.17 -26.24 29.12
C VAL A 482 3.71 -24.91 29.65
N ARG A 483 2.97 -23.81 29.48
CA ARG A 483 3.36 -22.51 30.05
C ARG A 483 3.46 -22.59 31.57
N ALA A 484 2.57 -23.31 32.24
CA ALA A 484 2.61 -23.47 33.68
C ALA A 484 3.86 -24.23 34.16
N SER A 485 4.36 -25.19 33.39
CA SER A 485 5.56 -25.97 33.74
C SER A 485 6.88 -25.24 33.48
N ILE A 486 6.91 -24.22 32.62
CA ILE A 486 8.13 -23.47 32.31
C ILE A 486 8.47 -22.47 33.43
N GLU A 487 9.67 -22.60 34.00
CA GLU A 487 10.25 -21.63 34.94
C GLU A 487 11.07 -20.56 34.20
N GLU A 488 10.68 -19.28 34.30
CA GLU A 488 11.38 -18.17 33.62
C GLU A 488 12.84 -17.97 34.09
N ARG A 489 13.18 -18.50 35.27
CA ARG A 489 14.53 -18.38 35.86
C ARG A 489 15.58 -19.12 35.05
N ASP A 490 15.20 -20.25 34.45
CA ASP A 490 16.11 -21.12 33.67
C ASP A 490 16.63 -20.43 32.41
N TYR A 491 15.88 -19.45 31.92
CA TYR A 491 16.18 -18.72 30.68
C TYR A 491 16.62 -17.27 30.92
N SER A 492 16.60 -16.81 32.17
CA SER A 492 17.00 -15.45 32.51
C SER A 492 18.51 -15.27 32.29
N PRO A 493 18.96 -14.15 31.69
CA PRO A 493 20.39 -13.87 31.54
C PRO A 493 21.06 -13.93 32.91
N GLN A 494 22.10 -14.76 33.03
CA GLN A 494 22.89 -14.86 34.25
C GLN A 494 23.73 -13.59 34.47
N LYS A 495 24.42 -13.51 35.61
CA LYS A 495 25.27 -12.37 35.98
C LYS A 495 26.21 -12.00 34.84
N THR A 496 26.29 -10.70 34.50
CA THR A 496 27.22 -10.18 33.50
C THR A 496 28.65 -10.60 33.85
N VAL A 497 29.23 -11.47 33.01
CA VAL A 497 30.59 -12.00 33.19
C VAL A 497 31.65 -11.08 32.57
N PHE A 498 31.25 -10.25 31.61
CA PHE A 498 32.13 -9.37 30.86
C PHE A 498 31.41 -8.08 30.52
N ASP A 499 32.05 -6.94 30.81
CA ASP A 499 31.59 -5.60 30.47
C ASP A 499 32.78 -4.84 29.86
N THR A 500 32.55 -4.25 28.68
CA THR A 500 33.63 -3.60 27.89
C THR A 500 34.05 -2.27 28.50
N ASP A 501 33.18 -1.65 29.30
CA ASP A 501 33.44 -0.37 29.97
C ASP A 501 33.87 -0.56 31.45
N SER A 502 33.91 -1.80 31.94
CA SER A 502 34.43 -2.10 33.28
C SER A 502 35.97 -2.13 33.25
N PRO A 503 36.66 -1.36 34.11
CA PRO A 503 38.12 -1.41 34.19
C PRO A 503 38.56 -2.81 34.65
N ILE A 504 39.54 -3.37 33.94
CA ILE A 504 40.18 -4.67 34.23
C ILE A 504 40.77 -4.68 35.63
#